data_AF-A0A1F5FY15-F1
#
_entry.id   AF-A0A1F5FY15-F1
#
_cell.length_a   1.000
_cell.length_b   1.000
_cell.length_c   1.000
_cell.angle_alpha   90.00
_cell.angle_beta   90.00
_cell.angle_gamma   90.00
#
_symmetry.space_group_name_H-M   'P 1'
#
loop_
_entity.id
_entity.type
_entity.pdbx_description
1 polymer ?
#
loop_
_entity_poly.entity_id
_entity_poly.type
_entity_poly.pdbx_seq_one_letter_code
_entity_poly.pdbx_strand_id
1 'polypeptide(L)'
;MTERPRADQVALERLFPDAEKRQLAGDFIEEASRLAGISRIITYDLSGQQRIMVIAYGDTSPDDINDPIRDIYGKFSNHRDFNEVLGFPNIVTELQYNDLVLCDPETIKGEITVLWERPKVQVPA
;
A
#
# COMPACT_ATOMS: atom_id res chain seq x y z
N MET A 1 1.94 -20.12 -15.93
CA MET A 1 2.32 -19.53 -14.63
C MET A 1 2.41 -18.03 -14.87
N THR A 2 1.41 -17.25 -14.47
CA THR A 2 1.48 -15.79 -14.56
C THR A 2 2.40 -15.31 -13.46
N GLU A 3 3.53 -14.68 -13.82
CA GLU A 3 4.38 -14.00 -12.85
C GLU A 3 3.52 -13.04 -12.05
N ARG A 4 3.48 -13.24 -10.73
CA ARG A 4 2.77 -12.33 -9.84
C ARG A 4 3.60 -11.04 -9.77
N PRO A 5 2.98 -9.85 -9.91
CA PRO A 5 3.72 -8.62 -9.75
C PRO A 5 4.29 -8.57 -8.33
N ARG A 6 5.60 -8.34 -8.25
CA ARG A 6 6.30 -8.02 -7.01
C ARG A 6 6.16 -6.53 -6.72
N ALA A 7 6.47 -6.12 -5.50
CA ALA A 7 6.61 -4.70 -5.18
C ALA A 7 7.64 -4.05 -6.12
N ASP A 8 7.39 -2.82 -6.55
CA ASP A 8 8.31 -2.04 -7.36
C ASP A 8 9.57 -1.74 -6.54
N GLN A 9 10.64 -2.48 -6.86
CA GLN A 9 11.90 -2.37 -6.13
C GLN A 9 12.52 -0.99 -6.31
N VAL A 10 12.46 -0.39 -7.50
CA VAL A 10 13.06 0.92 -7.78
C VAL A 10 12.37 2.01 -6.97
N ALA A 11 11.03 1.95 -6.89
CA ALA A 11 10.26 2.84 -6.04
C ALA A 11 10.62 2.67 -4.55
N LEU A 12 10.76 1.43 -4.09
CA LEU A 12 11.16 1.13 -2.72
C LEU A 12 12.57 1.65 -2.39
N GLU A 13 13.57 1.53 -3.28
CA GLU A 13 14.92 2.06 -3.01
C GLU A 13 14.92 3.59 -2.90
N ARG A 14 14.10 4.25 -3.72
CA ARG A 14 13.95 5.72 -3.71
C ARG A 14 13.29 6.22 -2.43
N LEU A 15 12.24 5.54 -1.98
CA LEU A 15 11.42 5.96 -0.83
C LEU A 15 12.02 5.52 0.50
N PHE A 16 12.71 4.39 0.54
CA PHE A 16 13.35 3.81 1.71
C PHE A 16 14.84 3.54 1.42
N PRO A 17 15.71 4.57 1.52
CA PRO A 17 17.14 4.41 1.25
C PRO A 17 17.81 3.41 2.20
N ASP A 18 17.32 3.31 3.44
CA ASP A 18 17.74 2.34 4.42
C ASP A 18 17.32 0.91 4.00
N ALA A 19 18.28 0.00 3.93
CA ALA A 19 18.07 -1.35 3.41
C ALA A 19 17.13 -2.19 4.28
N GLU A 20 17.16 -2.03 5.60
CA GLU A 20 16.30 -2.79 6.52
C GLU A 20 14.84 -2.31 6.40
N LYS A 21 14.64 -0.98 6.36
CA LYS A 21 13.32 -0.38 6.15
C LYS A 21 12.72 -0.76 4.80
N ARG A 22 13.55 -0.77 3.76
CA ARG A 22 13.16 -1.19 2.41
C ARG A 22 12.74 -2.65 2.36
N GLN A 23 13.52 -3.53 2.99
CA GLN A 23 13.21 -4.95 3.06
C GLN A 23 11.87 -5.18 3.77
N LEU A 24 11.68 -4.55 4.94
CA LEU A 24 10.43 -4.66 5.69
C LEU A 24 9.21 -4.12 4.92
N ALA A 25 9.35 -2.98 4.24
CA ALA A 25 8.29 -2.43 3.39
C ALA A 25 7.97 -3.39 2.23
N GLY A 26 8.99 -3.94 1.58
CA GLY A 26 8.84 -4.93 0.52
C GLY A 26 8.12 -6.18 0.98
N ASP A 27 8.51 -6.74 2.12
CA ASP A 27 7.90 -7.94 2.69
C ASP A 27 6.44 -7.69 3.11
N PHE A 28 6.15 -6.53 3.71
CA PHE A 28 4.79 -6.11 4.02
C PHE A 28 3.91 -6.03 2.77
N ILE A 29 4.40 -5.36 1.72
CA ILE A 29 3.68 -5.21 0.44
C ILE A 29 3.45 -6.57 -0.21
N GLU A 30 4.45 -7.45 -0.15
CA GLU A 30 4.30 -8.80 -0.70
C GLU A 30 3.22 -9.59 0.06
N GLU A 31 3.20 -9.54 1.40
CA GLU A 31 2.15 -10.22 2.17
C GLU A 31 0.78 -9.60 1.91
N ALA A 32 0.66 -8.28 1.94
CA ALA A 32 -0.58 -7.56 1.69
C ALA A 32 -1.12 -7.84 0.28
N SER A 33 -0.28 -7.83 -0.76
CA SER A 33 -0.67 -8.08 -2.15
C SER A 33 -1.37 -9.43 -2.39
N ARG A 34 -1.18 -10.38 -1.47
CA ARG A 34 -1.81 -11.70 -1.53
C ARG A 34 -3.28 -11.67 -1.14
N LEU A 35 -3.74 -10.65 -0.41
CA LEU A 35 -5.15 -10.53 -0.02
C LEU A 35 -6.00 -10.24 -1.26
N ALA A 36 -7.06 -11.01 -1.49
CA ALA A 36 -7.85 -10.92 -2.72
C ALA A 36 -8.50 -9.54 -2.92
N GLY A 37 -8.88 -8.86 -1.84
CA GLY A 37 -9.58 -7.58 -1.89
C GLY A 37 -8.69 -6.35 -2.13
N ILE A 38 -7.37 -6.50 -2.27
CA ILE A 38 -6.46 -5.36 -2.51
C ILE A 38 -6.26 -5.15 -4.01
N SER A 39 -6.56 -3.94 -4.48
CA SER A 39 -6.34 -3.53 -5.86
C SER A 39 -4.98 -2.87 -6.05
N ARG A 40 -4.56 -1.99 -5.13
CA ARG A 40 -3.33 -1.19 -5.22
C ARG A 40 -2.71 -0.95 -3.85
N ILE A 41 -1.39 -0.80 -3.82
CA ILE A 41 -0.64 -0.29 -2.66
C ILE A 41 0.23 0.85 -3.15
N ILE A 42 0.07 2.01 -2.53
CA ILE A 42 0.75 3.25 -2.92
C ILE A 42 1.47 3.86 -1.73
N THR A 43 2.38 4.77 -2.01
CA THR A 43 2.85 5.76 -1.03
C THR A 43 2.47 7.16 -1.44
N TYR A 44 2.32 8.01 -0.43
CA TYR A 44 2.05 9.43 -0.59
C TYR A 44 2.71 10.21 0.56
N ASP A 45 2.88 11.51 0.35
CA ASP A 45 3.35 12.41 1.40
C ASP A 45 2.15 12.99 2.17
N LEU A 46 2.14 12.74 3.48
CA LEU A 46 1.21 13.34 4.41
C LEU A 46 1.99 14.21 5.39
N SER A 47 1.93 15.52 5.21
CA SER A 47 2.57 16.50 6.11
C SER A 47 4.09 16.31 6.27
N GLY A 48 4.80 15.97 5.19
CA GLY A 48 6.24 15.74 5.17
C GLY A 48 6.67 14.33 5.60
N GLN A 49 5.71 13.41 5.74
CA GLN A 49 5.97 12.01 6.07
C GLN A 49 5.43 11.11 4.97
N GLN A 50 6.29 10.22 4.48
CA GLN A 50 5.87 9.17 3.55
C GLN A 50 4.99 8.15 4.29
N ARG A 51 3.81 7.88 3.73
CA ARG A 51 2.83 6.93 4.29
C ARG A 51 2.44 5.92 3.23
N ILE A 52 2.20 4.68 3.66
CA ILE A 52 1.60 3.65 2.80
C ILE A 52 0.07 3.78 2.87
N MET A 53 -0.56 3.68 1.71
CA MET A 53 -2.00 3.50 1.60
C MET A 53 -2.29 2.19 0.85
N VAL A 54 -3.17 1.38 1.44
CA VAL A 54 -3.68 0.14 0.85
C VAL A 54 -5.07 0.44 0.30
N ILE A 55 -5.24 0.19 -0.99
CA ILE A 55 -6.48 0.46 -1.71
C ILE A 55 -7.17 -0.88 -1.97
N ALA A 56 -8.35 -1.05 -1.37
CA ALA A 56 -9.23 -2.17 -1.57
C ALA A 56 -10.13 -1.94 -2.80
N TYR A 57 -10.58 -3.02 -3.44
CA TYR A 57 -11.57 -2.94 -4.53
C TYR A 57 -12.83 -2.20 -4.10
N GLY A 58 -13.46 -1.49 -5.04
CA GLY A 58 -14.64 -0.65 -4.75
C GLY A 58 -15.85 -1.39 -4.18
N ASP A 59 -15.94 -2.71 -4.39
CA ASP A 59 -16.99 -3.59 -3.85
C ASP A 59 -16.61 -4.23 -2.49
N THR A 60 -15.36 -4.09 -2.07
CA THR A 60 -14.84 -4.64 -0.81
C THR A 60 -14.99 -3.60 0.29
N SER A 61 -15.57 -3.98 1.44
CA SER A 61 -15.59 -3.09 2.60
C SER A 61 -14.16 -2.91 3.12
N PRO A 62 -13.70 -1.69 3.45
CA PRO A 62 -12.42 -1.50 4.14
C PRO A 62 -12.30 -2.38 5.39
N ASP A 63 -13.41 -2.63 6.08
CA ASP A 63 -13.44 -3.48 7.29
C ASP A 63 -13.07 -4.94 7.00
N ASP A 64 -13.40 -5.47 5.81
CA ASP A 64 -13.03 -6.83 5.40
C ASP A 64 -11.51 -6.98 5.17
N ILE A 65 -10.82 -5.85 4.96
CA ILE A 65 -9.37 -5.80 4.70
C ILE A 65 -8.60 -5.25 5.90
N ASN A 66 -9.25 -4.49 6.79
CA ASN A 66 -8.67 -3.89 7.98
C ASN A 66 -8.05 -4.95 8.91
N ASP A 67 -8.81 -5.98 9.27
CA ASP A 67 -8.31 -7.01 10.19
C ASP A 67 -7.17 -7.85 9.58
N PRO A 68 -7.28 -8.36 8.33
CA PRO A 68 -6.16 -9.02 7.67
C PRO A 68 -4.90 -8.15 7.53
N ILE A 69 -5.04 -6.87 7.18
CA ILE A 69 -3.87 -5.96 7.13
C ILE A 69 -3.30 -5.71 8.52
N ARG A 70 -4.13 -5.61 9.56
CA ARG A 70 -3.66 -5.48 10.94
C ARG A 70 -2.87 -6.70 11.38
N ASP A 71 -3.30 -7.90 11.01
CA ASP A 71 -2.56 -9.13 11.29
C ASP A 71 -1.21 -9.16 10.56
N ILE A 72 -1.18 -8.78 9.28
CA ILE A 72 0.08 -8.66 8.51
C ILE A 72 0.99 -7.63 9.17
N TYR A 73 0.48 -6.43 9.42
CA TYR A 73 1.22 -5.35 10.09
C TYR A 73 1.78 -5.80 11.45
N GLY A 74 0.99 -6.52 12.24
CA GLY A 74 1.38 -7.06 13.55
C GLY A 74 2.60 -8.00 13.50
N LYS A 75 2.83 -8.69 12.38
CA LYS A 75 4.03 -9.53 12.19
C LYS A 75 5.30 -8.68 12.08
N PHE A 76 5.20 -7.49 11.49
CA PHE A 76 6.31 -6.58 11.26
C PHE A 76 6.45 -5.52 12.36
N SER A 77 5.39 -5.25 13.14
CA SER A 77 5.35 -4.17 14.14
C SER A 77 6.28 -4.36 15.34
N ASN A 78 6.87 -5.55 15.51
CA ASN A 78 7.91 -5.80 16.52
C ASN A 78 9.25 -5.16 16.16
N HIS A 79 9.43 -4.73 14.90
CA HIS A 79 10.57 -3.92 14.48
C HIS A 79 10.27 -2.46 14.84
N ARG A 80 10.96 -1.91 15.86
CA ARG A 80 10.76 -0.53 16.34
C ARG A 80 10.81 0.50 15.20
N ASP A 81 11.72 0.29 14.25
CA ASP A 81 11.88 1.13 13.06
C ASP A 81 10.71 1.04 12.06
N PHE A 82 9.94 -0.04 12.06
CA PHE A 82 8.83 -0.23 11.13
C PHE A 82 7.67 0.71 11.42
N ASN A 83 7.34 0.89 12.70
CA ASN A 83 6.25 1.77 13.12
C ASN A 83 6.61 3.25 12.94
N GLU A 84 7.89 3.61 13.13
CA GLU A 84 8.38 4.97 12.90
C GLU A 84 8.42 5.35 11.43
N VAL A 85 8.59 4.37 10.53
CA VAL A 85 8.85 4.63 9.10
C VAL A 85 7.60 4.48 8.25
N LEU A 86 6.80 3.44 8.50
CA LEU A 86 5.61 3.18 7.69
C LEU A 86 4.34 3.62 8.41
N GLY A 87 4.31 3.51 9.75
CA GLY A 87 3.09 3.59 10.53
C GLY A 87 2.04 2.58 10.07
N PHE A 88 0.89 2.55 10.74
CA PHE A 88 -0.20 1.72 10.24
C PHE A 88 -0.68 2.28 8.88
N PRO A 89 -0.82 1.44 7.84
CA PRO A 89 -1.26 1.90 6.53
C PRO A 89 -2.70 2.43 6.59
N ASN A 90 -2.97 3.49 5.84
CA ASN A 90 -4.35 3.92 5.61
C ASN A 90 -5.02 2.96 4.64
N ILE A 91 -6.18 2.42 5.02
CA ILE A 91 -6.92 1.44 4.22
C ILE A 91 -8.19 2.12 3.73
N VAL A 92 -8.34 2.18 2.41
CA VAL A 92 -9.46 2.87 1.75
C VAL A 92 -9.97 2.04 0.58
N THR A 93 -11.20 2.26 0.14
CA THR A 93 -11.68 1.72 -1.14
C THR A 93 -11.19 2.56 -2.32
N GLU A 94 -11.29 2.03 -3.54
CA GLU A 94 -11.05 2.81 -4.76
C GLU A 94 -11.93 4.06 -4.87
N LEU A 95 -13.17 3.99 -4.39
CA LEU A 95 -14.08 5.16 -4.37
C LEU A 95 -13.55 6.23 -3.42
N GLN A 96 -13.21 5.86 -2.18
CA GLN A 96 -12.64 6.76 -1.19
C GLN A 96 -11.31 7.36 -1.64
N TYR A 97 -10.45 6.56 -2.28
CA TYR A 97 -9.20 7.05 -2.85
C TYR A 97 -9.45 8.11 -3.94
N ASN A 98 -10.38 7.86 -4.86
CA ASN A 98 -10.73 8.84 -5.88
C ASN A 98 -11.26 10.13 -5.26
N ASP A 99 -12.12 10.03 -4.24
CA ASP A 99 -12.64 11.21 -3.53
C ASP A 99 -11.52 11.98 -2.82
N LEU A 100 -10.56 11.30 -2.19
CA LEU A 100 -9.40 11.95 -1.55
C LEU A 100 -8.56 12.71 -2.59
N VAL A 101 -8.27 12.10 -3.73
CA VAL A 101 -7.45 12.72 -4.78
C VAL A 101 -8.19 13.88 -5.47
N LEU A 102 -9.51 13.76 -5.66
CA LEU A 102 -10.31 14.73 -6.41
C LEU A 102 -10.84 15.89 -5.54
N CYS A 103 -11.26 15.59 -4.31
CA CYS A 103 -12.00 16.53 -3.47
C CYS A 103 -11.14 17.13 -2.34
N ASP A 104 -10.03 16.49 -1.97
CA ASP A 104 -9.14 17.00 -0.93
C ASP A 104 -7.65 16.78 -1.28
N PRO A 105 -7.15 17.44 -2.33
CA PRO A 105 -5.75 17.36 -2.73
C PRO A 105 -4.79 17.95 -1.66
N GLU A 106 -5.31 18.61 -0.62
CA GLU A 106 -4.49 19.03 0.51
C GLU A 106 -4.21 17.90 1.50
N THR A 107 -5.05 16.86 1.54
CA THR A 107 -4.84 15.67 2.36
C THR A 107 -3.75 14.76 1.76
N ILE A 108 -3.67 14.67 0.44
CA ILE A 108 -2.61 13.94 -0.26
C ILE A 108 -1.75 14.98 -0.99
N LYS A 109 -0.72 15.51 -0.30
CA LYS A 109 0.24 16.43 -0.92
C LYS A 109 1.38 15.62 -1.56
N GLY A 110 1.95 16.13 -2.64
CA GLY A 110 3.17 15.56 -3.24
C GLY A 110 2.96 14.41 -4.22
N GLU A 111 4.06 13.70 -4.51
CA GLU A 111 4.12 12.64 -5.52
C GLU A 111 3.52 11.34 -5.00
N ILE A 112 2.46 10.86 -5.66
CA ILE A 112 1.92 9.51 -5.42
C ILE A 112 2.78 8.52 -6.18
N THR A 113 3.33 7.54 -5.46
CA THR A 113 4.10 6.44 -6.06
C THR A 113 3.34 5.13 -5.90
N VAL A 114 3.11 4.43 -7.01
CA VAL A 114 2.51 3.08 -6.96
C VAL A 114 3.61 2.08 -6.62
N LEU A 115 3.46 1.37 -5.50
CA LEU A 115 4.40 0.33 -5.09
C LEU A 115 3.98 -1.05 -5.58
N TRP A 116 2.68 -1.25 -5.76
CA TRP A 116 2.12 -2.48 -6.29
C TRP A 116 0.71 -2.25 -6.84
N GLU A 117 0.36 -2.92 -7.93
CA GLU A 117 -0.98 -2.92 -8.50
C GLU A 117 -1.36 -4.34 -8.94
N ARG A 118 -2.61 -4.75 -8.66
CA ARG A 118 -3.12 -6.04 -9.12
C ARG A 118 -3.21 -6.03 -10.64
N PRO A 119 -2.71 -7.06 -11.35
CA PRO A 119 -2.87 -7.16 -12.78
C PRO A 119 -4.35 -7.20 -13.12
N LYS A 120 -4.80 -6.30 -14.00
CA LYS A 120 -6.14 -6.36 -14.56
C LYS A 120 -6.24 -7.66 -15.35
N VAL A 121 -7.12 -8.57 -14.94
CA VAL A 121 -7.43 -9.76 -15.74
C VAL A 121 -8.04 -9.24 -17.04
N GLN A 122 -7.33 -9.38 -18.16
CA GLN A 122 -7.96 -9.22 -19.47
C GLN A 122 -9.02 -10.30 -19.58
N VAL A 123 -10.28 -9.92 -19.45
CA VAL A 123 -11.38 -10.78 -19.86
C VAL A 123 -11.29 -10.85 -21.38
N PRO A 124 -11.15 -12.05 -21.99
CA PRO A 124 -11.16 -12.17 -23.45
C PRO A 124 -12.47 -11.59 -23.98
N ALA A 125 -12.34 -10.71 -24.97
CA ALA A 125 -13.45 -10.04 -25.66
C ALA A 125 -14.38 -11.04 -26.38
#